data_AF-X1BGQ8-F1
#
_entry.id   AF-X1BGQ8-F1
#
_cell.length_a   1.000
_cell.length_b   1.000
_cell.length_c   1.000
_cell.angle_alpha   90.00
_cell.angle_beta   90.00
_cell.angle_gamma   90.00
#
_symmetry.space_group_name_H-M   'P 1'
#
loop_
_entity.id
_entity.type
_entity.pdbx_description
1 polymer ?
#
loop_
_entity_poly.entity_id
_entity_poly.type
_entity_poly.pdbx_seq_one_letter_code
_entity_poly.pdbx_strand_id
1 'polypeptide(L)'
;MRNKSGIEYLEPYYENQKKIFFSYISKENVFGFARVPFYATSDTYFLHNDGKKADYLFLIAYLNSKLMKFIFYAKGLEIKRSKSKLENEIPIISYENLKTQKKRDNYNIIQKLSRDLIANSLQDLEKIELYKRDIDKLIFTFFDLDEKIIKDLISKYYSV
;
A
#
# COMPACT_ATOMS: atom_id res chain seq x y z
N MET A 1 -15.65 -1.35 -26.61
CA MET A 1 -16.06 -1.88 -27.94
C MET A 1 -16.76 -3.19 -27.72
N ARG A 2 -18.05 -3.32 -28.08
CA ARG A 2 -18.83 -4.56 -27.90
C ARG A 2 -18.59 -5.54 -29.05
N ASN A 3 -18.35 -6.80 -28.71
CA ASN A 3 -18.33 -7.93 -29.63
C ASN A 3 -19.78 -8.37 -29.94
N LYS A 4 -20.03 -8.86 -31.16
CA LYS A 4 -21.31 -9.40 -31.68
C LYS A 4 -21.96 -10.50 -30.81
N SER A 5 -21.25 -11.13 -29.87
CA SER A 5 -21.78 -12.13 -28.94
C SER A 5 -22.32 -11.57 -27.60
N GLY A 6 -22.21 -10.27 -27.35
CA GLY A 6 -22.63 -9.66 -26.08
C GLY A 6 -21.68 -9.92 -24.90
N ILE A 7 -20.58 -10.65 -25.11
CA ILE A 7 -19.53 -10.87 -24.12
C ILE A 7 -18.45 -9.80 -24.28
N GLU A 8 -18.23 -9.01 -23.23
CA GLU A 8 -17.15 -8.03 -23.16
C GLU A 8 -15.93 -8.67 -22.50
N TYR A 9 -14.83 -8.78 -23.25
CA TYR A 9 -13.54 -9.22 -22.71
C TYR A 9 -12.93 -8.08 -21.89
N LEU A 10 -13.06 -8.17 -20.57
CA LEU A 10 -12.56 -7.14 -19.64
C LEU A 10 -11.08 -7.33 -19.27
N GLU A 11 -10.47 -8.45 -19.63
CA GLU A 11 -9.08 -8.77 -19.32
C GLU A 11 -8.11 -7.67 -19.82
N PRO A 12 -8.13 -7.25 -21.11
CA PRO A 12 -7.29 -6.15 -21.56
C PRO A 12 -7.55 -4.83 -20.82
N TYR A 13 -8.79 -4.60 -20.38
CA TYR A 13 -9.13 -3.41 -19.61
C TYR A 13 -8.46 -3.43 -18.24
N TYR A 14 -8.55 -4.54 -17.50
CA TYR A 14 -7.94 -4.67 -16.18
C TYR A 14 -6.41 -4.76 -16.23
N GLU A 15 -5.85 -5.37 -17.28
CA GLU A 15 -4.41 -5.53 -17.46
C GLU A 15 -3.68 -4.20 -17.63
N ASN A 16 -4.21 -3.33 -18.49
CA ASN A 16 -3.58 -2.07 -18.84
C ASN A 16 -3.75 -0.97 -17.77
N GLN A 17 -4.47 -1.25 -16.68
CA GLN A 17 -4.62 -0.30 -15.60
C GLN A 17 -3.48 -0.36 -14.60
N LYS A 18 -3.16 0.82 -14.03
CA LYS A 18 -2.34 0.91 -12.82
C LYS A 18 -3.03 0.16 -11.69
N LYS A 19 -2.28 -0.66 -10.95
CA LYS A 19 -2.82 -1.47 -9.86
C LYS A 19 -1.78 -1.71 -8.77
N ILE A 20 -2.25 -1.88 -7.55
CA ILE A 20 -1.44 -2.43 -6.45
C ILE A 20 -1.69 -3.94 -6.44
N PHE A 21 -0.66 -4.73 -6.17
CA PHE A 21 -0.77 -6.18 -6.08
C PHE A 21 -0.10 -6.72 -4.83
N PHE A 22 -0.55 -7.88 -4.36
CA PHE A 22 -0.01 -8.53 -3.16
C PHE A 22 -0.35 -10.03 -3.16
N SER A 23 0.42 -10.82 -2.43
CA SER A 23 0.10 -12.24 -2.22
C SER A 23 -1.03 -12.40 -1.20
N TYR A 24 -2.05 -13.18 -1.57
CA TYR A 24 -3.22 -13.47 -0.74
C TYR A 24 -2.86 -14.14 0.58
N ILE A 25 -1.91 -15.08 0.53
CA ILE A 25 -1.35 -15.77 1.68
C ILE A 25 0.15 -15.47 1.71
N SER A 26 0.58 -14.66 2.69
CA SER A 26 1.99 -14.36 2.93
C SER A 26 2.15 -13.75 4.31
N LYS A 27 3.17 -14.17 5.04
CA LYS A 27 3.58 -13.56 6.32
C LYS A 27 4.23 -12.18 6.13
N GLU A 28 4.72 -11.91 4.92
CA GLU A 28 5.39 -10.65 4.62
C GLU A 28 4.37 -9.54 4.35
N ASN A 29 4.67 -8.33 4.83
CA ASN A 29 3.87 -7.14 4.53
C ASN A 29 4.40 -6.43 3.28
N VAL A 30 4.19 -7.04 2.12
CA VAL A 30 4.68 -6.53 0.85
C VAL A 30 3.53 -6.32 -0.13
N PHE A 31 3.37 -5.08 -0.55
CA PHE A 31 2.49 -4.68 -1.64
C PHE A 31 3.35 -4.11 -2.76
N GLY A 32 3.14 -4.58 -3.98
CA GLY A 32 3.78 -4.09 -5.19
C GLY A 32 2.88 -3.14 -5.98
N PHE A 33 3.48 -2.40 -6.90
CA PHE A 33 2.76 -1.48 -7.79
C PHE A 33 3.14 -1.74 -9.25
N ALA A 34 2.14 -1.92 -10.11
CA ALA A 34 2.34 -2.11 -11.54
C ALA A 34 1.75 -0.93 -12.31
N ARG A 35 2.55 -0.36 -13.23
CA ARG A 35 2.14 0.68 -14.20
C ARG A 35 1.87 0.12 -15.60
N VAL A 36 2.34 -1.09 -15.84
CA VAL A 36 2.30 -1.82 -17.11
C VAL A 36 1.52 -3.12 -16.89
N PRO A 37 1.11 -3.82 -17.96
CA PRO A 37 0.51 -5.14 -17.84
C PRO A 37 1.36 -6.05 -16.95
N PHE A 38 0.72 -6.65 -15.97
CA PHE A 38 1.33 -7.55 -15.01
C PHE A 38 0.41 -8.73 -14.79
N TYR A 39 0.90 -9.91 -15.16
CA TYR A 39 0.21 -11.18 -15.08
C TYR A 39 0.73 -11.94 -13.88
N ALA A 40 -0.17 -12.52 -13.11
CA ALA A 40 0.19 -13.27 -11.92
C ALA A 40 -0.72 -14.48 -11.75
N THR A 41 -0.26 -15.42 -10.93
CA THR A 41 -1.02 -16.62 -10.54
C THR A 41 -2.19 -16.27 -9.62
N SER A 42 -3.10 -17.23 -9.40
CA SER A 42 -4.37 -17.03 -8.68
C SER A 42 -4.22 -16.62 -7.20
N ASP A 43 -3.03 -16.77 -6.63
CA ASP A 43 -2.67 -16.36 -5.28
C ASP A 43 -2.23 -14.89 -5.18
N THR A 44 -2.10 -14.19 -6.32
CA THR A 44 -1.82 -12.75 -6.35
C THR A 44 -3.11 -11.97 -6.56
N TYR A 45 -3.38 -11.05 -5.64
CA TYR A 45 -4.58 -10.25 -5.61
C TYR A 45 -4.24 -8.81 -6.02
N PHE A 46 -5.22 -8.14 -6.60
CA PHE A 46 -5.08 -6.80 -7.14
C PHE A 46 -6.06 -5.83 -6.48
N LEU A 47 -5.55 -4.66 -6.11
CA LEU A 47 -6.37 -3.50 -5.76
C LEU A 47 -6.46 -2.61 -6.99
N HIS A 48 -7.63 -2.65 -7.62
CA HIS A 48 -8.00 -1.78 -8.71
C HIS A 48 -8.72 -0.56 -8.17
N ASN A 49 -8.61 0.52 -8.92
CA ASN A 49 -9.34 1.74 -8.64
C ASN A 49 -10.76 1.66 -9.22
N ASP A 50 -11.76 2.09 -8.46
CA ASP A 50 -13.19 2.05 -8.80
C ASP A 50 -13.62 3.14 -9.80
N GLY A 51 -12.65 3.81 -10.43
CA GLY A 51 -12.86 4.96 -11.31
C GLY A 51 -12.68 6.32 -10.63
N LYS A 52 -12.53 6.37 -9.29
CA LYS A 52 -12.15 7.60 -8.58
C LYS A 52 -10.67 7.89 -8.76
N LYS A 53 -10.13 9.01 -8.26
CA LYS A 53 -8.67 9.24 -8.32
C LYS A 53 -8.01 8.53 -7.14
N ALA A 54 -7.33 7.41 -7.39
CA ALA A 54 -6.51 6.74 -6.38
C ALA A 54 -5.08 7.30 -6.35
N ASP A 55 -4.60 7.59 -5.14
CA ASP A 55 -3.23 8.05 -4.93
C ASP A 55 -2.28 6.87 -4.67
N TYR A 56 -1.87 6.21 -5.75
CA TYR A 56 -1.06 5.00 -5.66
C TYR A 56 0.28 5.20 -4.94
N LEU A 57 0.88 6.39 -5.03
CA LEU A 57 2.18 6.67 -4.40
C LEU A 57 2.06 6.74 -2.89
N PHE A 58 1.02 7.39 -2.37
CA PHE A 58 0.77 7.38 -0.94
C PHE A 58 0.32 5.99 -0.46
N LEU A 59 -0.63 5.38 -1.18
CA LEU A 59 -1.21 4.08 -0.79
C LEU A 59 -0.15 2.99 -0.71
N ILE A 60 0.78 2.92 -1.66
CA ILE A 60 1.83 1.89 -1.64
C ILE A 60 2.77 2.07 -0.44
N ALA A 61 3.16 3.29 -0.09
CA ALA A 61 3.94 3.55 1.11
C ALA A 61 3.16 3.22 2.38
N TYR A 62 1.89 3.61 2.43
CA TYR A 62 1.03 3.38 3.58
C TYR A 62 0.82 1.88 3.83
N LEU A 63 0.45 1.10 2.81
CA LEU A 63 0.21 -0.34 2.92
C LEU A 63 1.48 -1.12 3.30
N ASN A 64 2.65 -0.70 2.83
CA ASN A 64 3.94 -1.31 3.19
C ASN A 64 4.52 -0.83 4.53
N SER A 65 3.89 0.14 5.19
CA SER A 65 4.41 0.72 6.44
C SER A 65 4.35 -0.24 7.64
N LYS A 66 5.18 0.03 8.64
CA LYS A 66 5.15 -0.66 9.95
C LYS A 66 3.81 -0.49 10.66
N LEU A 67 3.17 0.68 10.52
CA LEU A 67 1.83 0.91 11.07
C LEU A 67 0.83 -0.07 10.45
N MET A 68 0.86 -0.22 9.12
CA MET A 68 -0.07 -1.14 8.46
C MET A 68 0.25 -2.60 8.73
N LYS A 69 1.52 -2.97 8.86
CA LYS A 69 1.89 -4.30 9.36
C LYS A 69 1.15 -4.58 10.67
N PHE A 70 1.30 -3.69 11.67
CA PHE A 70 0.62 -3.82 12.96
C PHE A 70 -0.91 -3.91 12.84
N ILE A 71 -1.53 -3.05 12.03
CA ILE A 71 -2.99 -3.08 11.83
C ILE A 71 -3.43 -4.42 11.21
N PHE A 72 -2.69 -4.95 10.23
CA PHE A 72 -3.02 -6.25 9.65
C PHE A 72 -2.97 -7.37 10.70
N TYR A 73 -1.97 -7.38 11.59
CA TYR A 73 -1.95 -8.34 12.70
C TYR A 73 -3.15 -8.19 13.63
N ALA A 74 -3.43 -6.96 14.09
CA ALA A 74 -4.54 -6.70 15.00
C ALA A 74 -5.91 -7.11 14.40
N LYS A 75 -6.04 -7.10 13.08
CA LYS A 75 -7.26 -7.51 12.34
C LYS A 75 -7.26 -8.99 11.90
N GLY A 76 -6.20 -9.75 12.22
CA GLY A 76 -6.05 -11.15 11.81
C GLY A 76 -5.83 -11.31 10.30
N LEU A 77 -5.15 -10.36 9.67
CA LEU A 77 -4.82 -10.29 8.23
C LEU A 77 -3.32 -10.45 7.95
N GLU A 78 -2.51 -10.73 8.97
CA GLU A 78 -1.05 -10.88 8.83
C GLU A 78 -0.67 -11.95 7.82
N ILE A 79 -1.30 -13.13 7.89
CA ILE A 79 -0.98 -14.26 7.02
C ILE A 79 -1.90 -14.31 5.80
N LYS A 80 -3.22 -14.21 6.03
CA LYS A 80 -4.25 -14.35 5.00
C LYS A 80 -5.01 -13.04 4.85
N ARG A 81 -4.84 -12.37 3.70
CA ARG A 81 -5.46 -11.07 3.40
C ARG A 81 -6.79 -11.25 2.70
N SER A 82 -7.84 -11.56 3.45
CA SER A 82 -9.18 -11.72 2.89
C SER A 82 -9.70 -10.44 2.25
N LYS A 83 -10.26 -10.55 1.04
CA LYS A 83 -10.82 -9.42 0.29
C LYS A 83 -11.80 -8.56 1.11
N SER A 84 -12.81 -9.18 1.71
CA SER A 84 -13.85 -8.45 2.46
C SER A 84 -13.30 -7.64 3.63
N LYS A 85 -12.36 -8.19 4.40
CA LYS A 85 -11.73 -7.45 5.50
C LYS A 85 -10.82 -6.33 4.99
N LEU A 86 -10.06 -6.56 3.91
CA LEU A 86 -9.24 -5.51 3.30
C LEU A 86 -10.09 -4.31 2.87
N GLU A 87 -11.26 -4.57 2.27
CA GLU A 87 -12.15 -3.52 1.78
C GLU A 87 -12.88 -2.78 2.92
N ASN A 88 -13.23 -3.46 4.01
CA ASN A 88 -14.12 -2.90 5.04
C ASN A 88 -13.43 -2.55 6.36
N GLU A 89 -12.28 -3.14 6.69
CA GLU A 89 -11.66 -3.00 8.01
C GLU A 89 -10.35 -2.22 8.00
N ILE A 90 -9.81 -1.91 6.82
CA ILE A 90 -8.54 -1.20 6.67
C ILE A 90 -8.81 0.29 6.45
N PRO A 91 -8.32 1.16 7.35
CA PRO A 91 -8.54 2.59 7.21
C PRO A 91 -7.74 3.12 6.02
N ILE A 92 -8.40 3.69 5.02
CA ILE A 92 -7.75 4.36 3.90
C ILE A 92 -7.93 5.87 4.03
N ILE A 93 -6.83 6.61 3.87
CA ILE A 93 -6.81 8.06 3.96
C ILE A 93 -6.80 8.67 2.56
N SER A 94 -7.68 9.64 2.35
CA SER A 94 -7.68 10.48 1.17
C SER A 94 -7.11 11.87 1.48
N TYR A 95 -6.36 12.43 0.54
CA TYR A 95 -5.81 13.79 0.61
C TYR A 95 -6.90 14.86 0.83
N GLU A 96 -8.09 14.67 0.25
CA GLU A 96 -9.19 15.62 0.37
C GLU A 96 -9.70 15.74 1.81
N ASN A 97 -9.58 14.67 2.60
CA ASN A 97 -10.06 14.63 3.99
C ASN A 97 -9.07 15.21 5.01
N LEU A 98 -7.93 15.75 4.56
CA LEU A 98 -6.88 16.26 5.44
C LEU A 98 -7.21 17.65 5.98
N LYS A 99 -7.27 17.77 7.31
CA LYS A 99 -7.72 19.01 7.96
C LYS A 99 -6.62 20.07 8.13
N THR A 100 -5.35 19.68 8.14
CA THR A 100 -4.23 20.59 8.46
C THR A 100 -3.20 20.63 7.35
N GLN A 101 -2.57 21.79 7.16
CA GLN A 101 -1.50 21.96 6.19
C GLN A 101 -0.33 21.02 6.48
N LYS A 102 0.06 20.88 7.75
CA LYS A 102 1.10 19.93 8.19
C LYS A 102 0.84 18.50 7.69
N LYS A 103 -0.41 18.00 7.77
CA LYS A 103 -0.75 16.66 7.27
C LYS A 103 -0.67 16.60 5.74
N ARG A 104 -1.10 17.65 5.04
CA ARG A 104 -0.96 17.74 3.57
C ARG A 104 0.50 17.75 3.14
N ASP A 105 1.36 18.49 3.84
CA ASP A 105 2.80 18.54 3.57
C ASP A 105 3.45 17.17 3.79
N ASN A 106 3.17 16.51 4.93
CA ASN A 106 3.63 15.16 5.20
C ASN A 106 3.16 14.17 4.12
N TYR A 107 1.90 14.26 3.70
CA TYR A 107 1.35 13.44 2.62
C TYR A 107 2.16 13.61 1.33
N ASN A 108 2.40 14.86 0.91
CA ASN A 108 3.15 15.18 -0.30
C ASN A 108 4.61 14.71 -0.22
N ILE A 109 5.25 14.81 0.95
CA ILE A 109 6.61 14.30 1.18
C ILE A 109 6.63 12.77 1.04
N ILE A 110 5.66 12.06 1.64
CA ILE A 110 5.53 10.60 1.50
C ILE A 110 5.39 10.21 0.03
N GLN A 111 4.55 10.91 -0.75
CA GLN A 111 4.40 10.63 -2.18
C GLN A 111 5.72 10.82 -2.94
N LYS A 112 6.45 11.91 -2.65
CA LYS A 112 7.75 12.18 -3.26
C LYS A 112 8.75 11.05 -2.98
N LEU A 113 8.91 10.68 -1.71
CA LEU A 113 9.81 9.60 -1.30
C LEU A 113 9.41 8.26 -1.92
N SER A 114 8.11 7.97 -1.99
CA SER A 114 7.60 6.74 -2.60
C SER A 114 7.91 6.67 -4.09
N ARG A 115 7.75 7.79 -4.80
CA ARG A 115 8.13 7.89 -6.22
C ARG A 115 9.62 7.68 -6.41
N ASP A 116 10.44 8.32 -5.58
CA ASP A 116 11.89 8.22 -5.66
C ASP A 116 12.35 6.79 -5.32
N LEU A 117 11.72 6.15 -4.33
CA LEU A 117 11.96 4.75 -3.99
C LEU A 117 11.62 3.82 -5.16
N ILE A 118 10.45 3.96 -5.77
CA ILE A 118 10.03 3.14 -6.93
C ILE A 118 10.97 3.35 -8.12
N ALA A 119 11.44 4.59 -8.35
CA ALA A 119 12.34 4.88 -9.45
C ALA A 119 13.76 4.32 -9.25
N ASN A 120 14.20 4.17 -8.00
CA ASN A 120 15.57 3.77 -7.65
C ASN A 120 15.65 2.37 -7.01
N SER A 121 14.57 1.58 -7.00
CA SER A 121 14.39 0.39 -6.15
C SER A 121 15.34 -0.79 -6.42
N LEU A 122 16.33 -0.65 -7.30
CA LEU A 122 17.23 -1.72 -7.72
C LEU A 122 18.72 -1.34 -7.67
N GLN A 123 19.06 -0.13 -7.25
CA GLN A 123 20.44 0.39 -7.40
C GLN A 123 21.20 0.54 -6.08
N ASP A 124 20.52 0.74 -4.96
CA ASP A 124 21.14 1.01 -3.66
C ASP A 124 20.25 0.54 -2.50
N LEU A 125 20.63 -0.57 -1.86
CA LEU A 125 19.87 -1.19 -0.77
C LEU A 125 19.87 -0.34 0.51
N GLU A 126 20.97 0.35 0.82
CA GLU A 126 21.05 1.20 2.01
C GLU A 126 20.12 2.40 1.87
N LYS A 127 20.13 3.05 0.71
CA LYS A 127 19.23 4.16 0.40
C LYS A 127 17.77 3.75 0.39
N ILE A 128 17.46 2.55 -0.11
CA ILE A 128 16.11 1.97 -0.02
C ILE A 128 15.65 1.86 1.44
N GLU A 129 16.51 1.36 2.32
CA GLU A 129 16.17 1.18 3.73
C GLU A 129 16.02 2.52 4.46
N LEU A 130 16.86 3.51 4.11
CA LEU A 130 16.72 4.89 4.60
C LEU A 130 15.36 5.49 4.21
N TYR A 131 14.95 5.36 2.94
CA TYR A 131 13.64 5.85 2.49
C TYR A 131 12.48 5.16 3.19
N LYS A 132 12.53 3.83 3.35
CA LYS A 132 11.50 3.09 4.10
C LYS A 132 11.38 3.61 5.52
N ARG A 133 12.49 3.80 6.21
CA ARG A 133 12.53 4.33 7.58
C ARG A 133 11.95 5.74 7.67
N ASP A 134 12.30 6.62 6.73
CA ASP A 134 11.82 8.00 6.74
C ASP A 134 10.32 8.07 6.41
N ILE A 135 9.85 7.23 5.49
CA ILE A 135 8.41 7.06 5.21
C ILE A 135 7.67 6.59 6.46
N ASP A 136 8.16 5.57 7.17
CA ASP A 136 7.54 5.07 8.40
C ASP A 136 7.42 6.18 9.46
N LYS A 137 8.48 6.96 9.67
CA LYS A 137 8.47 8.10 10.60
C LYS A 137 7.44 9.15 10.23
N LEU A 138 7.35 9.49 8.93
CA LEU A 138 6.36 10.44 8.42
C LEU A 138 4.94 9.90 8.61
N ILE A 139 4.71 8.60 8.41
CA ILE A 139 3.42 7.95 8.65
C ILE A 139 3.06 8.01 10.13
N PHE A 140 3.97 7.67 11.05
CA PHE A 140 3.68 7.80 12.48
C PHE A 140 3.34 9.24 12.87
N THR A 141 4.14 10.19 12.40
CA THR A 141 3.88 11.63 12.61
C THR A 141 2.54 12.06 12.03
N PHE A 142 2.16 11.53 10.87
CA PHE A 142 0.89 11.84 10.20
C PHE A 142 -0.33 11.45 11.05
N PHE A 143 -0.22 10.36 11.81
CA PHE A 143 -1.23 9.88 12.74
C PHE A 143 -1.02 10.37 14.18
N ASP A 144 -0.08 11.30 14.40
CA ASP A 144 0.25 11.83 15.72
C ASP A 144 0.65 10.71 16.71
N LEU A 145 1.31 9.66 16.20
CA LEU A 145 1.78 8.51 16.96
C LEU A 145 3.24 8.68 17.37
N ASP A 146 3.55 8.29 18.60
CA ASP A 146 4.93 8.17 19.06
C ASP A 146 5.58 6.90 18.46
N GLU A 147 6.69 7.09 17.76
CA GLU A 147 7.49 6.01 17.16
C GLU A 147 7.90 4.97 18.22
N LYS A 148 8.15 5.38 19.47
CA LYS A 148 8.49 4.47 20.56
C LYS A 148 7.35 3.52 20.88
N ILE A 149 6.11 4.03 20.98
CA ILE A 149 4.92 3.23 21.27
C ILE A 149 4.71 2.18 20.17
N ILE A 150 4.88 2.56 18.90
CA ILE A 150 4.71 1.61 17.79
C ILE A 150 5.84 0.59 17.75
N LYS A 151 7.08 0.98 18.01
CA LYS A 151 8.19 0.03 18.14
C LYS A 151 7.96 -0.96 19.29
N ASP A 152 7.46 -0.49 20.43
CA ASP A 152 7.14 -1.33 21.58
C ASP A 152 5.97 -2.29 21.28
N LEU A 153 4.95 -1.83 20.55
CA LEU A 153 3.85 -2.68 20.10
C LEU A 153 4.35 -3.72 19.08
N ILE A 154 5.16 -3.32 18.11
CA ILE A 154 5.71 -4.26 17.13
C ILE A 154 6.62 -5.27 17.82
N SER A 155 7.53 -4.85 18.70
CA SER A 155 8.43 -5.77 19.39
C SER A 155 7.68 -6.75 20.28
N LYS A 156 6.62 -6.30 20.98
CA LYS A 156 5.77 -7.12 21.85
C LYS A 156 4.95 -8.17 21.11
N TYR A 157 4.44 -7.85 19.92
CA TYR A 157 3.52 -8.73 19.17
C TYR A 157 4.17 -9.47 18.00
N TYR A 158 5.37 -9.05 17.58
CA TYR A 158 6.16 -9.66 16.50
C TYR A 158 7.54 -10.11 16.97
N SER A 159 7.70 -10.44 18.25
CA SER A 159 8.91 -11.13 18.71
C SER A 159 9.10 -12.41 17.88
N VAL A 160 10.16 -12.44 17.08
CA VAL A 160 10.80 -13.68 16.62
C VAL A 160 11.76 -14.11 17.71
#